data_AF-A0A349A7E2-F1
#
_entry.id   AF-A0A349A7E2-F1
#
_cell.length_a   1.000
_cell.length_b   1.000
_cell.length_c   1.000
_cell.angle_alpha   90.00
_cell.angle_beta   90.00
_cell.angle_gamma   90.00
#
_symmetry.space_group_name_H-M   'P 1'
#
loop_
_entity.id
_entity.type
_entity.pdbx_description
1 polymer ?
#
loop_
_entity_poly.entity_id
_entity_poly.type
_entity_poly.pdbx_seq_one_letter_code
_entity_poly.pdbx_strand_id
1 'polypeptide(L)'
;MAQEKTFITISTGDHEDLFFKEQEQEKIRKLREKAAQESNQKYREEHKNHCFRCGTPSLAEISYGTVKIDVCINDQCGAVHLDPGELEAILKDRDGIEKVRKAVFSIFK
;
A
#
# COMPACT_ATOMS: atom_id res chain seq x y z
N MET A 1 -20.64 -19.13 75.51
CA MET A 1 -20.72 -19.44 74.07
C MET A 1 -20.15 -18.24 73.32
N ALA A 2 -18.83 -18.16 73.16
CA ALA A 2 -18.18 -17.06 72.45
C ALA A 2 -18.12 -17.43 70.96
N GLN A 3 -18.70 -16.61 70.10
CA GLN A 3 -18.61 -16.78 68.64
C GLN A 3 -17.32 -16.13 68.15
N GLU A 4 -16.40 -16.95 67.69
CA GLU A 4 -15.17 -16.51 67.03
C GLU A 4 -15.52 -15.97 65.63
N LYS A 5 -15.28 -14.68 65.40
CA LYS A 5 -15.43 -14.07 64.08
C LYS A 5 -14.16 -14.31 63.28
N THR A 6 -14.21 -15.20 62.30
CA THR A 6 -13.17 -15.37 61.29
C THR A 6 -13.26 -14.25 60.27
N PHE A 7 -12.20 -13.45 60.17
CA PHE A 7 -12.00 -12.49 59.09
C PHE A 7 -11.34 -13.21 57.92
N ILE A 8 -12.00 -13.18 56.75
CA ILE A 8 -11.47 -13.72 55.50
C ILE A 8 -10.98 -12.54 54.67
N THR A 9 -9.67 -12.46 54.45
CA THR A 9 -9.07 -11.49 53.52
C THR A 9 -9.02 -12.12 52.14
N ILE A 10 -9.84 -11.62 51.22
CA ILE A 10 -9.83 -12.06 49.81
C ILE A 10 -8.82 -11.19 49.07
N SER A 11 -7.75 -11.80 48.55
CA SER A 11 -6.73 -11.16 47.71
C SER A 11 -7.09 -11.38 46.24
N THR A 12 -7.62 -10.35 45.57
CA THR A 12 -8.08 -10.41 44.16
C THR A 12 -7.08 -9.85 43.14
N GLY A 13 -5.92 -9.33 43.57
CA GLY A 13 -5.02 -8.53 42.71
C GLY A 13 -4.43 -9.26 41.50
N ASP A 14 -4.04 -10.52 41.65
CA ASP A 14 -3.25 -11.20 40.60
C ASP A 14 -4.05 -11.53 39.32
N HIS A 15 -5.34 -11.81 39.43
CA HIS A 15 -6.18 -12.18 38.29
C HIS A 15 -6.69 -10.98 37.50
N GLU A 16 -7.03 -9.89 38.20
CA GLU A 16 -7.47 -8.65 37.56
C GLU A 16 -6.31 -8.00 36.79
N ASP A 17 -5.11 -7.98 37.39
CA ASP A 17 -3.92 -7.42 36.75
C ASP A 17 -3.52 -8.15 35.46
N LEU A 18 -3.65 -9.48 35.43
CA LEU A 18 -3.40 -10.26 34.22
C LEU A 18 -4.44 -9.96 33.13
N PHE A 19 -5.71 -9.87 33.50
CA PHE A 19 -6.80 -9.52 32.57
C PHE A 19 -6.60 -8.12 31.95
N PHE A 20 -6.20 -7.13 32.75
CA PHE A 20 -5.92 -5.79 32.25
C PHE A 20 -4.68 -5.75 31.35
N LYS A 21 -3.63 -6.51 31.67
CA LYS A 21 -2.44 -6.64 30.80
C LYS A 21 -2.78 -7.24 29.44
N GLU A 22 -3.59 -8.30 29.41
CA GLU A 22 -4.03 -8.92 28.15
C GLU A 22 -4.84 -7.93 27.30
N GLN A 23 -5.79 -7.22 27.92
CA GLN A 23 -6.58 -6.19 27.23
C GLN A 23 -5.72 -5.03 26.71
N GLU A 24 -4.73 -4.60 27.49
CA GLU A 24 -3.82 -3.53 27.08
C GLU A 24 -2.95 -3.98 25.89
N GLN A 25 -2.42 -5.20 25.93
CA GLN A 25 -1.67 -5.78 24.81
C GLN A 25 -2.54 -5.86 23.54
N GLU A 26 -3.79 -6.28 23.66
CA GLU A 26 -4.71 -6.34 22.52
C GLU A 26 -4.99 -4.93 21.95
N LYS A 27 -5.21 -3.94 22.81
CA LYS A 27 -5.40 -2.54 22.40
C LYS A 27 -4.16 -2.01 21.69
N ILE A 28 -2.96 -2.25 22.23
CA ILE A 28 -1.70 -1.85 21.61
C ILE A 28 -1.53 -2.53 20.23
N ARG A 29 -1.85 -3.82 20.11
CA ARG A 29 -1.81 -4.54 18.82
C ARG A 29 -2.74 -3.88 17.80
N LYS A 30 -3.99 -3.63 18.17
CA LYS A 30 -4.98 -2.96 17.30
C LYS A 30 -4.51 -1.56 16.88
N LEU A 31 -3.92 -0.79 17.79
CA LEU A 31 -3.39 0.54 17.47
C LEU A 31 -2.21 0.47 16.50
N ARG A 32 -1.30 -0.49 16.67
CA ARG A 32 -0.17 -0.71 15.74
C ARG A 32 -0.64 -1.14 14.36
N GLU A 33 -1.60 -2.05 14.28
CA GLU A 33 -2.20 -2.49 13.01
C GLU A 33 -2.86 -1.33 12.28
N LYS A 34 -3.65 -0.51 12.98
CA LYS A 34 -4.25 0.71 12.41
C LYS A 34 -3.20 1.70 11.92
N ALA A 35 -2.18 1.98 12.74
CA ALA A 35 -1.11 2.89 12.35
C ALA A 35 -0.35 2.41 11.11
N ALA A 36 -0.09 1.09 11.00
CA ALA A 36 0.56 0.50 9.83
C ALA A 36 -0.33 0.53 8.58
N GLN A 37 -1.64 0.34 8.73
CA GLN A 37 -2.60 0.48 7.63
C GLN A 37 -2.64 1.93 7.13
N GLU A 38 -2.76 2.89 8.04
CA GLU A 38 -2.79 4.31 7.70
C GLU A 38 -1.47 4.77 7.05
N SER A 39 -0.31 4.33 7.54
CA SER A 39 0.98 4.67 6.94
C SER A 39 1.12 4.09 5.53
N ASN A 40 0.70 2.84 5.33
CA ASN A 40 0.74 2.19 4.03
C ASN A 40 -0.23 2.84 3.03
N GLN A 41 -1.41 3.25 3.48
CA GLN A 41 -2.36 3.98 2.64
C GLN A 41 -1.79 5.33 2.22
N LYS A 42 -1.28 6.12 3.17
CA LYS A 42 -0.63 7.41 2.87
C LYS A 42 0.53 7.27 1.89
N TYR A 43 1.40 6.28 2.09
CA TYR A 43 2.51 5.99 1.18
C TYR A 43 2.03 5.65 -0.24
N ARG A 44 1.00 4.79 -0.36
CA ARG A 44 0.42 4.43 -1.67
C ARG A 44 -0.19 5.64 -2.38
N GLU A 45 -0.87 6.51 -1.65
CA GLU A 45 -1.48 7.72 -2.21
C GLU A 45 -0.42 8.72 -2.68
N GLU A 46 0.59 8.98 -1.85
CA GLU A 46 1.69 9.89 -2.16
C GLU A 46 2.47 9.44 -3.40
N HIS A 47 2.72 8.13 -3.52
CA HIS A 47 3.54 7.58 -4.61
C HIS A 47 2.77 7.09 -5.83
N LYS A 48 1.44 7.30 -5.90
CA LYS A 48 0.60 6.77 -6.98
C LYS A 48 1.07 7.14 -8.40
N ASN A 49 1.56 8.37 -8.57
CA ASN A 49 2.00 8.90 -9.87
C ASN A 49 3.53 9.05 -9.97
N HIS A 50 4.28 8.37 -9.11
CA HIS A 50 5.74 8.40 -9.13
C HIS A 50 6.29 7.36 -10.11
N CYS A 51 7.20 7.79 -10.98
CA CYS A 51 7.87 6.88 -11.90
C CYS A 51 8.76 5.89 -11.12
N PHE A 52 8.57 4.58 -11.30
CA PHE A 52 9.40 3.56 -10.62
C PHE A 52 10.88 3.61 -11.01
N ARG A 53 11.23 4.26 -12.14
CA ARG A 53 12.63 4.39 -12.59
C ARG A 53 13.34 5.57 -11.93
N CYS A 54 12.74 6.76 -11.93
CA CYS A 54 13.41 8.00 -11.48
C CYS A 54 12.83 8.59 -10.18
N GLY A 55 11.71 8.06 -9.69
CA GLY A 55 11.08 8.50 -8.45
C GLY A 55 10.40 9.86 -8.52
N THR A 56 10.37 10.54 -9.67
CA THR A 56 9.68 11.83 -9.79
C THR A 56 8.17 11.66 -10.06
N PRO A 57 7.31 12.58 -9.59
CA PRO A 57 5.88 12.60 -9.89
C PRO A 57 5.65 13.10 -11.33
N SER A 58 6.01 12.26 -12.29
CA SER A 58 6.07 12.62 -13.72
C SER A 58 5.45 11.56 -14.61
N LEU A 59 4.56 10.70 -14.09
CA LEU A 59 3.79 9.77 -14.91
C LEU A 59 2.59 10.49 -15.55
N ALA A 60 2.44 10.32 -16.87
CA ALA A 60 1.30 10.79 -17.64
C ALA A 60 0.65 9.62 -18.39
N GLU A 61 -0.67 9.53 -18.32
CA GLU A 61 -1.48 8.52 -19.01
C GLU A 61 -1.65 8.94 -20.49
N ILE A 62 -1.20 8.10 -21.42
CA ILE A 62 -1.33 8.33 -22.86
C ILE A 62 -2.20 7.23 -23.46
N SER A 63 -3.26 7.62 -24.19
CA SER A 63 -4.15 6.69 -24.86
C SER A 63 -3.71 6.43 -26.31
N TYR A 64 -3.47 5.16 -26.63
CA TYR A 64 -3.16 4.69 -27.98
C TYR A 64 -4.23 3.69 -28.44
N GLY A 65 -5.31 4.20 -29.03
CA GLY A 65 -6.44 3.39 -29.48
C GLY A 65 -7.18 2.79 -28.30
N THR A 66 -7.17 1.46 -28.18
CA THR A 66 -7.85 0.71 -27.12
C THR A 66 -7.00 0.55 -25.86
N VAL A 67 -5.70 0.88 -25.92
CA VAL A 67 -4.76 0.68 -24.82
C VAL A 67 -4.38 2.02 -24.22
N LYS A 68 -4.37 2.08 -22.89
CA LYS A 68 -3.80 3.19 -22.13
C LYS A 68 -2.44 2.75 -21.63
N ILE A 69 -1.49 3.66 -21.57
CA ILE A 69 -0.14 3.39 -21.06
C ILE A 69 0.31 4.57 -20.21
N ASP A 70 1.08 4.30 -19.17
CA ASP A 70 1.67 5.35 -18.33
C ASP A 70 3.10 5.63 -18.75
N VAL A 71 3.40 6.90 -19.08
CA VAL A 71 4.74 7.29 -19.54
C VAL A 71 5.30 8.41 -18.68
N CYS A 72 6.56 8.24 -18.29
CA CYS A 72 7.29 9.24 -17.54
C CYS A 72 7.74 10.39 -18.46
N ILE A 73 7.20 11.59 -18.24
CA ILE A 73 7.51 12.82 -19.00
C ILE A 73 8.80 13.52 -18.59
N ASN A 74 9.54 12.96 -17.63
CA ASN A 74 10.87 13.47 -17.27
C ASN A 74 11.85 13.16 -18.41
N ASP A 75 12.45 14.20 -18.99
CA ASP A 75 13.37 14.14 -20.13
C ASP A 75 14.56 13.18 -19.91
N GLN A 76 15.00 12.99 -18.66
CA GLN A 76 16.10 12.07 -18.35
C GLN A 76 15.66 10.62 -18.09
N CYS A 77 14.36 10.35 -18.07
CA CYS A 77 13.82 9.04 -17.70
C CYS A 77 13.09 8.35 -18.85
N GLY A 78 12.04 8.96 -19.41
CA GLY A 78 11.22 8.40 -20.49
C GLY A 78 10.60 7.02 -20.23
N ALA A 79 10.60 6.52 -19.00
CA ALA A 79 10.14 5.15 -18.70
C ALA A 79 8.66 4.95 -19.07
N VAL A 80 8.35 3.82 -19.70
CA VAL A 80 6.99 3.38 -19.99
C VAL A 80 6.61 2.28 -19.01
N HIS A 81 5.48 2.47 -18.36
CA HIS A 81 4.88 1.57 -17.39
C HIS A 81 3.68 0.92 -18.07
N LEU A 82 3.65 -0.41 -18.05
CA LEU A 82 2.62 -1.23 -18.67
C LEU A 82 2.09 -2.20 -17.62
N ASP A 83 0.79 -2.12 -17.36
CA ASP A 83 0.13 -3.11 -16.52
C ASP A 83 -0.07 -4.44 -17.27
N PRO A 84 -0.21 -5.58 -16.58
CA PRO A 84 -0.39 -6.88 -17.21
C PRO A 84 -1.54 -6.92 -18.24
N GLY A 85 -2.66 -6.26 -17.93
CA GLY A 85 -3.81 -6.18 -18.84
C GLY A 85 -3.56 -5.32 -20.08
N GLU A 86 -2.76 -4.26 -19.95
CA GLU A 86 -2.35 -3.39 -21.07
C GLU A 86 -1.40 -4.14 -22.00
N LEU A 87 -0.44 -4.89 -21.43
CA LEU A 87 0.47 -5.72 -22.20
C LEU A 87 -0.27 -6.82 -22.98
N GLU A 88 -1.24 -7.49 -22.36
CA GLU A 88 -2.08 -8.48 -23.04
C GLU A 88 -2.90 -7.87 -24.20
N ALA A 89 -3.41 -6.65 -24.02
CA ALA A 89 -4.14 -5.94 -25.07
C ALA A 89 -3.22 -5.59 -26.25
N ILE A 90 -1.99 -5.14 -25.98
CA ILE A 90 -0.96 -4.87 -26.99
C ILE A 90 -0.57 -6.16 -27.73
N LEU A 91 -0.39 -7.28 -27.01
CA LEU A 91 0.01 -8.55 -27.62
C LEU A 91 -1.06 -9.14 -28.55
N LYS A 92 -2.34 -8.86 -28.29
CA LYS A 92 -3.46 -9.29 -29.16
C LYS A 92 -3.56 -8.46 -30.44
N ASP A 93 -2.98 -7.27 -30.47
CA ASP A 93 -3.07 -6.34 -31.60
C ASP A 93 -1.68 -6.07 -32.21
N ARG A 94 -1.35 -6.76 -33.32
CA ARG A 94 -0.04 -6.63 -33.99
C ARG A 94 0.27 -5.19 -34.42
N ASP A 95 -0.75 -4.40 -34.74
CA ASP A 95 -0.61 -2.98 -35.08
C ASP A 95 -0.37 -2.11 -33.83
N GLY A 96 -0.88 -2.54 -32.67
CA GLY A 96 -0.64 -1.92 -31.37
C GLY A 96 0.84 -1.97 -30.96
N ILE A 97 1.51 -3.09 -31.21
CA ILE A 97 2.95 -3.25 -30.95
C ILE A 97 3.78 -2.21 -31.71
N GLU A 98 3.49 -1.98 -33.00
CA GLU A 98 4.26 -1.04 -33.82
C GLU A 98 4.03 0.42 -33.39
N LYS A 99 2.80 0.75 -32.97
CA LYS A 99 2.45 2.09 -32.45
C LYS A 99 3.12 2.38 -31.11
N VAL A 100 3.06 1.44 -30.16
CA VAL A 100 3.74 1.56 -28.86
C VAL A 100 5.24 1.66 -29.06
N ARG A 101 5.82 0.85 -29.95
CA ARG A 101 7.23 0.95 -30.32
C ARG A 101 7.58 2.35 -30.83
N LYS A 102 6.84 2.91 -31.78
CA LYS A 102 7.07 4.28 -32.29
C LYS A 102 6.92 5.34 -31.20
N ALA A 103 5.92 5.22 -30.31
CA ALA A 103 5.72 6.14 -29.21
C ALA A 103 6.92 6.14 -28.25
N VAL A 104 7.35 4.96 -27.80
CA VAL A 104 8.54 4.78 -26.96
C VAL A 104 9.77 5.41 -27.64
N PHE A 105 10.04 5.06 -28.90
CA PHE A 105 11.19 5.61 -29.63
C PHE A 105 11.10 7.11 -29.92
N SER A 106 9.90 7.69 -29.97
CA SER A 106 9.72 9.14 -30.18
C SER A 106 10.00 9.98 -28.92
N ILE A 107 9.85 9.37 -27.74
CA ILE A 107 10.10 10.01 -26.45
C ILE A 107 11.60 9.98 -26.12
N PHE A 108 12.34 8.99 -26.63
CA PHE A 108 13.79 8.87 -26.47
C PHE A 108 14.62 9.53 -27.59
N LYS A 109 14.04 10.50 -28.33
CA LYS A 109 14.71 11.17 -29.45
C LYS A 109 15.37 12.48 -29.05
#